data_AF-A0AAW2KZP3-F1
#
_entry.id   AF-A0AAW2KZP3-F1
#
_cell.length_a   1.000
_cell.length_b   1.000
_cell.length_c   1.000
_cell.angle_alpha   90.00
_cell.angle_beta   90.00
_cell.angle_gamma   90.00
#
_symmetry.space_group_name_H-M   'P 1'
#
loop_
_entity.id
_entity.type
_entity.pdbx_description
1 polymer ?
#
loop_
_entity_poly.entity_id
_entity_poly.type
_entity_poly.pdbx_seq_one_letter_code
_entity_poly.pdbx_strand_id
1 'polypeptide(L)'
;MYGEMVRNVSKLEDFYGAKYVVGTAPDPGPGSVERGSHMALHGWVGENTPSGEDMGNFYSTARDPIFYSHHTNVDRLWTVWRGLRGPKPKDFPDSDWLDADFLFYDENAQLVRVKVVDTLDNEKMGYVYQDVDLPWLKNRPLARVKKSKAASSSRAPAAETVFPVKLDKVVKVLVKRPKKSRSKKDKEKEEELLVIEGIEVDTAKFVKFDVFVNDEDDKPDELDKAEYAGCYSQVPHKNSTKVKTKIRLGLTELLEDLDVEDDDKILVSLVPKAGGEDITIGGIKIIYAS
;
A
#
# COMPACT_ATOMS: atom_id res chain seq x y z
N MET A 1 -9.77 0.36 3.38
CA MET A 1 -10.51 1.22 2.41
C MET A 1 -10.15 2.70 2.45
N TYR A 2 -10.64 3.55 3.38
CA TYR A 2 -10.35 5.00 3.34
C TYR A 2 -8.85 5.30 3.27
N GLY A 3 -8.06 4.62 4.11
CA GLY A 3 -6.60 4.71 4.09
C GLY A 3 -5.99 4.39 2.72
N GLU A 4 -6.48 3.35 2.04
CA GLU A 4 -5.94 2.88 0.76
C GLU A 4 -6.46 3.64 -0.45
N MET A 5 -7.66 4.23 -0.38
CA MET A 5 -8.34 4.86 -1.51
C MET A 5 -8.33 6.40 -1.46
N VAL A 6 -7.97 6.98 -0.31
CA VAL A 6 -7.95 8.43 -0.09
C VAL A 6 -6.61 8.86 0.50
N ARG A 7 -6.28 8.43 1.72
CA ARG A 7 -5.11 8.92 2.48
C ARG A 7 -3.77 8.57 1.81
N ASN A 8 -3.60 7.32 1.39
CA ASN A 8 -2.33 6.78 0.90
C ASN A 8 -2.18 6.85 -0.63
N VAL A 9 -2.96 7.67 -1.35
CA VAL A 9 -2.99 7.64 -2.84
C VAL A 9 -2.89 9.02 -3.49
N SER A 10 -2.16 9.92 -2.85
CA SER A 10 -1.95 11.28 -3.35
C SER A 10 -1.28 11.31 -4.73
N LYS A 11 -0.29 10.43 -4.97
CA LYS A 11 0.42 10.31 -6.26
C LYS A 11 0.02 9.04 -7.02
N LEU A 12 0.32 9.03 -8.32
CA LEU A 12 0.06 7.87 -9.18
C LEU A 12 0.77 6.61 -8.68
N GLU A 13 2.05 6.73 -8.31
CA GLU A 13 2.86 5.64 -7.75
C GLU A 13 2.26 5.07 -6.46
N ASP A 14 1.57 5.89 -5.67
CA ASP A 14 1.00 5.43 -4.41
C ASP A 14 -0.23 4.52 -4.64
N PHE A 15 -0.95 4.68 -5.76
CA PHE A 15 -2.08 3.82 -6.16
C PHE A 15 -1.67 2.67 -7.07
N TYR A 16 -0.95 2.96 -8.17
CA TYR A 16 -0.57 1.96 -9.17
C TYR A 16 0.64 1.13 -8.78
N GLY A 17 1.49 1.61 -7.88
CA GLY A 17 2.78 1.01 -7.57
C GLY A 17 3.95 1.66 -8.32
N ALA A 18 5.15 1.18 -8.00
CA ALA A 18 6.42 1.66 -8.53
C ALA A 18 6.62 1.29 -10.00
N LYS A 19 7.38 2.12 -10.72
CA LYS A 19 7.76 1.87 -12.12
C LYS A 19 8.43 0.50 -12.25
N TYR A 20 7.90 -0.34 -13.12
CA TYR A 20 8.45 -1.66 -13.46
C TYR A 20 8.68 -1.73 -14.98
N VAL A 21 9.94 -1.78 -15.39
CA VAL A 21 10.36 -1.85 -16.80
C VAL A 21 11.39 -2.94 -17.00
N VAL A 22 11.69 -3.28 -18.26
CA VAL A 22 12.72 -4.27 -18.60
C VAL A 22 14.03 -3.98 -17.86
N GLY A 23 14.55 -4.98 -17.15
CA GLY A 23 15.76 -4.88 -16.32
C GLY A 23 15.53 -4.42 -14.89
N THR A 24 14.31 -4.03 -14.51
CA THR A 24 13.95 -3.77 -13.11
C THR A 24 13.88 -5.09 -12.36
N ALA A 25 14.35 -5.11 -11.11
CA ALA A 25 14.15 -6.25 -10.22
C ALA A 25 12.64 -6.49 -9.98
N PRO A 26 12.22 -7.75 -9.75
CA PRO A 26 10.83 -8.05 -9.42
C PRO A 26 10.37 -7.31 -8.15
N ASP A 27 9.07 -7.02 -8.10
CA ASP A 27 8.36 -6.38 -6.98
C ASP A 27 8.94 -5.03 -6.55
N PRO A 28 9.05 -4.04 -7.46
CA PRO A 28 9.69 -2.75 -7.14
C PRO A 28 8.94 -1.90 -6.11
N GLY A 29 7.66 -2.19 -5.83
CA GLY A 29 6.85 -1.50 -4.84
C GLY A 29 5.36 -1.56 -5.17
N PRO A 30 4.52 -2.27 -4.41
CA PRO A 30 3.09 -2.40 -4.71
C PRO A 30 2.30 -1.11 -4.40
N GLY A 31 1.18 -0.96 -5.10
CA GLY A 31 0.19 0.08 -4.84
C GLY A 31 -0.53 -0.11 -3.50
N SER A 32 -1.24 0.92 -3.02
CA SER A 32 -1.95 0.89 -1.74
C SER A 32 -2.98 -0.24 -1.61
N VAL A 33 -3.82 -0.42 -2.64
CA VAL A 33 -4.87 -1.45 -2.68
C VAL A 33 -4.25 -2.84 -2.77
N GLU A 34 -3.25 -2.98 -3.66
CA GLU A 34 -2.57 -4.24 -3.92
C GLU A 34 -2.03 -4.87 -2.64
N ARG A 35 -1.26 -4.12 -1.84
CA ARG A 35 -0.66 -4.58 -0.56
C ARG A 35 -1.61 -4.58 0.64
N GLY A 36 -2.84 -4.11 0.46
CA GLY A 36 -3.82 -3.84 1.50
C GLY A 36 -5.00 -4.79 1.45
N SER A 37 -6.18 -4.25 1.15
CA SER A 37 -7.45 -4.97 1.10
C SER A 37 -7.48 -6.11 0.07
N HIS A 38 -6.75 -5.97 -1.05
CA HIS A 38 -6.61 -7.03 -2.05
C HIS A 38 -5.91 -8.26 -1.46
N MET A 39 -4.68 -8.11 -0.94
CA MET A 39 -3.98 -9.21 -0.26
C MET A 39 -4.75 -9.77 0.93
N ALA A 40 -5.43 -8.91 1.71
CA ALA A 40 -6.19 -9.34 2.87
C ALA A 40 -7.33 -10.30 2.48
N LEU A 41 -8.01 -10.08 1.34
CA LEU A 41 -9.09 -10.94 0.90
C LEU A 41 -8.56 -12.27 0.36
N HIS A 42 -7.46 -12.27 -0.40
CA HIS A 42 -6.77 -13.50 -0.78
C HIS A 42 -6.40 -14.35 0.43
N GLY A 43 -5.75 -13.74 1.43
CA GLY A 43 -5.37 -14.45 2.67
C GLY A 43 -6.55 -14.89 3.53
N TRP A 44 -7.71 -14.21 3.44
CA TRP A 44 -8.91 -14.55 4.22
C TRP A 44 -9.75 -15.66 3.58
N VAL A 45 -9.89 -15.67 2.25
CA VAL A 45 -10.66 -16.70 1.54
C VAL A 45 -9.84 -17.97 1.31
N GLY A 46 -8.51 -17.86 1.21
CA GLY A 46 -7.63 -19.02 1.05
C GLY A 46 -7.88 -20.10 2.10
N GLU A 47 -7.85 -21.35 1.67
CA GLU A 47 -8.06 -22.47 2.58
C GLU A 47 -6.81 -22.70 3.43
N ASN A 48 -6.99 -23.37 4.57
CA ASN A 48 -5.89 -23.74 5.44
C ASN A 48 -5.18 -25.01 4.93
N THR A 49 -4.63 -24.94 3.72
CA THR A 49 -3.76 -25.94 3.12
C THR A 49 -2.29 -25.52 3.26
N PRO A 50 -1.31 -26.43 3.03
CA PRO A 50 0.10 -26.08 3.16
C PRO A 50 0.56 -24.89 2.29
N SER A 51 -0.09 -24.64 1.15
CA SER A 51 0.25 -23.51 0.29
C SER A 51 -0.83 -22.42 0.21
N GLY A 52 -1.95 -22.54 0.93
CA GLY A 52 -3.03 -21.55 0.97
C GLY A 52 -3.98 -21.58 -0.23
N GLU A 53 -4.08 -22.70 -0.94
CA GLU A 53 -4.99 -22.86 -2.08
C GLU A 53 -6.47 -22.62 -1.69
N ASP A 54 -7.35 -22.24 -2.60
CA ASP A 54 -7.02 -21.69 -3.91
C ASP A 54 -6.69 -20.20 -3.80
N MET A 55 -7.55 -19.39 -3.15
CA MET A 55 -7.45 -17.93 -3.09
C MET A 55 -6.22 -17.37 -2.37
N GLY A 56 -5.62 -18.10 -1.42
CA GLY A 56 -4.47 -17.63 -0.64
C GLY A 56 -3.12 -17.77 -1.36
N ASN A 57 -3.10 -18.24 -2.60
CA ASN A 57 -1.86 -18.37 -3.39
C ASN A 57 -2.09 -18.04 -4.86
N PHE A 58 -1.23 -17.21 -5.43
CA PHE A 58 -1.42 -16.71 -6.80
C PHE A 58 -1.40 -17.81 -7.88
N TYR A 59 -0.75 -18.95 -7.63
CA TYR A 59 -0.73 -20.02 -8.64
C TYR A 59 -2.06 -20.77 -8.77
N SER A 60 -2.90 -20.68 -7.74
CA SER A 60 -4.16 -21.41 -7.61
C SER A 60 -5.38 -20.51 -7.56
N THR A 61 -5.21 -19.23 -7.25
CA THR A 61 -6.32 -18.32 -6.94
C THR A 61 -7.43 -18.28 -7.99
N ALA A 62 -7.10 -18.37 -9.29
CA ALA A 62 -8.08 -18.31 -10.37
C ALA A 62 -8.90 -19.61 -10.57
N ARG A 63 -8.62 -20.67 -9.80
CA ARG A 63 -9.42 -21.90 -9.76
C ARG A 63 -10.70 -21.74 -8.98
N ASP A 64 -10.70 -20.84 -7.98
CA ASP A 64 -11.89 -20.42 -7.28
C ASP A 64 -12.61 -19.33 -8.09
N PRO A 65 -13.87 -19.54 -8.54
CA PRO A 65 -14.62 -18.53 -9.28
C PRO A 65 -14.77 -17.18 -8.56
N ILE A 66 -14.65 -17.13 -7.23
CA ILE A 66 -14.74 -15.86 -6.47
C ILE A 66 -13.59 -14.91 -6.82
N PHE A 67 -12.45 -15.42 -7.31
CA PHE A 67 -11.31 -14.64 -7.76
C PHE A 67 -11.72 -13.55 -8.76
N TYR A 68 -12.53 -13.92 -9.76
CA TYR A 68 -12.96 -12.99 -10.80
C TYR A 68 -13.89 -11.91 -10.22
N SER A 69 -14.78 -12.27 -9.29
CA SER A 69 -15.65 -11.31 -8.60
C SER A 69 -14.84 -10.36 -7.69
N HIS A 70 -13.81 -10.89 -7.02
CA HIS A 70 -12.88 -10.10 -6.23
C HIS A 70 -12.14 -9.08 -7.10
N HIS A 71 -11.51 -9.53 -8.19
CA HIS A 71 -10.78 -8.66 -9.11
C HIS A 71 -11.68 -7.68 -9.88
N THR A 72 -12.95 -8.04 -10.11
CA THR A 72 -13.96 -7.11 -10.63
C THR A 72 -14.14 -5.91 -9.68
N ASN A 73 -14.17 -6.13 -8.36
CA ASN A 73 -14.24 -5.01 -7.43
C ASN A 73 -12.89 -4.27 -7.31
N VAL A 74 -11.75 -4.93 -7.49
CA VAL A 74 -10.43 -4.24 -7.55
C VAL A 74 -10.36 -3.31 -8.77
N ASP A 75 -10.81 -3.76 -9.93
CA ASP A 75 -10.94 -2.94 -11.14
C ASP A 75 -11.93 -1.78 -10.96
N ARG A 76 -13.06 -2.04 -10.29
CA ARG A 76 -13.99 -0.99 -9.87
C ARG A 76 -13.33 0.06 -8.96
N LEU A 77 -12.46 -0.34 -8.02
CA LEU A 77 -11.75 0.60 -7.16
C LEU A 77 -10.85 1.54 -7.99
N TRP A 78 -10.22 1.05 -9.05
CA TRP A 78 -9.49 1.91 -9.98
C TRP A 78 -10.40 2.95 -10.63
N THR A 79 -11.58 2.56 -11.13
CA THR A 79 -12.58 3.51 -11.66
C THR A 79 -13.01 4.55 -10.62
N VAL A 80 -13.30 4.11 -9.39
CA VAL A 80 -13.67 5.00 -8.27
C VAL A 80 -12.55 5.98 -7.95
N TRP A 81 -11.30 5.50 -7.81
CA TRP A 81 -10.14 6.35 -7.52
C TRP A 81 -9.92 7.39 -8.62
N ARG A 82 -10.01 7.01 -9.90
CA ARG A 82 -9.93 7.94 -11.04
C ARG A 82 -10.97 9.06 -10.92
N GLY A 83 -12.19 8.73 -10.49
CA GLY A 83 -13.25 9.70 -10.21
C GLY A 83 -12.89 10.65 -9.05
N LEU A 84 -12.42 10.10 -7.94
CA LEU A 84 -12.02 10.87 -6.74
C LEU A 84 -10.83 11.81 -6.99
N ARG A 85 -9.95 11.51 -7.95
CA ARG A 85 -8.83 12.38 -8.33
C ARG A 85 -9.26 13.70 -8.98
N GLY A 86 -10.48 13.77 -9.52
CA GLY A 86 -10.98 14.96 -10.23
C GLY A 86 -10.07 15.36 -11.39
N PRO A 87 -9.56 16.61 -11.42
CA PRO A 87 -8.71 17.11 -12.52
C PRO A 87 -7.23 16.71 -12.41
N LYS A 88 -6.81 16.07 -11.31
CA LYS A 88 -5.41 15.62 -11.16
C LYS A 88 -5.09 14.54 -12.20
N PRO A 89 -3.82 14.40 -12.64
CA PRO A 89 -3.42 13.32 -13.53
C PRO A 89 -3.86 11.96 -12.99
N LYS A 90 -4.39 11.11 -13.88
CA LYS A 90 -4.94 9.78 -13.56
C LYS A 90 -4.06 8.63 -14.07
N ASP A 91 -3.11 8.95 -14.94
CA ASP A 91 -2.32 8.00 -15.71
C ASP A 91 -0.87 8.45 -15.77
N PHE A 92 0.06 7.50 -15.83
CA PHE A 92 1.45 7.85 -16.10
C PHE A 92 1.58 8.30 -17.57
N PRO A 93 2.29 9.40 -17.85
CA PRO A 93 2.48 9.87 -19.22
C PRO A 93 3.60 9.10 -19.96
N ASP A 94 4.27 8.18 -19.27
CA ASP A 94 5.48 7.50 -19.73
C ASP A 94 5.12 6.35 -20.69
N SER A 95 5.82 6.29 -21.83
CA SER A 95 5.59 5.28 -22.86
C SER A 95 5.92 3.87 -22.37
N ASP A 96 6.87 3.68 -21.45
CA ASP A 96 7.19 2.35 -20.93
C ASP A 96 5.97 1.75 -20.20
N TRP A 97 5.12 2.59 -19.61
CA TRP A 97 3.86 2.15 -18.99
C TRP A 97 2.73 2.03 -20.01
N LEU A 98 2.53 3.04 -20.86
CA LEU A 98 1.42 3.06 -21.84
C LEU A 98 1.54 1.98 -22.92
N ASP A 99 2.76 1.72 -23.39
CA ASP A 99 3.03 0.77 -24.47
C ASP A 99 3.28 -0.65 -23.98
N ALA A 100 3.37 -0.85 -22.65
CA ALA A 100 3.46 -2.18 -22.06
C ALA A 100 2.29 -3.04 -22.55
N ASP A 101 2.61 -4.27 -22.98
CA ASP A 101 1.63 -5.16 -23.58
C ASP A 101 1.61 -6.55 -22.97
N PHE A 102 0.44 -7.16 -23.11
CA PHE A 102 0.10 -8.46 -22.59
C PHE A 102 -0.59 -9.27 -23.68
N LEU A 103 -0.48 -10.60 -23.58
CA LEU A 103 -1.12 -11.52 -24.51
C LEU A 103 -2.23 -12.30 -23.81
N PHE A 104 -3.43 -12.28 -24.38
CA PHE A 104 -4.60 -13.01 -23.89
C PHE A 104 -5.23 -13.83 -25.02
N TYR A 105 -5.92 -14.90 -24.67
CA TYR A 105 -6.86 -15.54 -25.59
C TYR A 105 -8.21 -14.85 -25.48
N ASP A 106 -8.81 -14.50 -26.62
CA ASP A 106 -10.18 -14.01 -26.69
C ASP A 106 -11.21 -15.14 -26.68
N GLU A 107 -12.50 -14.80 -26.77
CA GLU A 107 -13.60 -15.77 -26.81
C GLU A 107 -13.61 -16.66 -28.06
N ASN A 108 -12.86 -16.30 -29.10
CA ASN A 108 -12.68 -17.04 -30.35
C ASN A 108 -11.38 -17.86 -30.37
N ALA A 109 -10.74 -18.01 -29.19
CA ALA A 109 -9.45 -18.68 -29.02
C ALA A 109 -8.33 -18.09 -29.88
N GLN A 110 -8.40 -16.80 -30.21
CA GLN A 110 -7.35 -16.07 -30.89
C GLN A 110 -6.42 -15.41 -29.87
N LEU A 111 -5.12 -15.44 -30.15
CA LEU A 111 -4.12 -14.77 -29.33
C LEU A 111 -4.10 -13.27 -29.68
N VAL A 112 -4.50 -12.43 -28.74
CA VAL A 112 -4.61 -10.98 -28.91
C VAL A 112 -3.59 -10.27 -28.02
N ARG A 113 -2.95 -9.24 -28.57
CA ARG A 113 -2.05 -8.33 -27.85
C ARG A 113 -2.83 -7.11 -27.39
N VAL A 114 -2.77 -6.80 -26.10
CA VAL A 114 -3.43 -5.66 -25.48
C VAL A 114 -2.38 -4.75 -24.86
N LYS A 115 -2.48 -3.44 -25.04
CA LYS A 115 -1.63 -2.45 -24.40
C LYS A 115 -2.33 -1.78 -23.23
N VAL A 116 -1.57 -1.33 -22.23
CA VAL A 116 -2.11 -0.58 -21.09
C VAL A 116 -2.91 0.65 -21.55
N VAL A 117 -2.42 1.39 -22.55
CA VAL A 117 -3.12 2.59 -23.05
C VAL A 117 -4.54 2.31 -23.56
N ASP A 118 -4.78 1.11 -24.09
CA ASP A 118 -6.08 0.72 -24.64
C ASP A 118 -7.09 0.33 -23.54
N THR A 119 -6.63 0.17 -22.29
CA THR A 119 -7.47 -0.23 -21.16
C THR A 119 -7.81 0.91 -20.20
N LEU A 120 -7.38 2.16 -20.49
CA LEU A 120 -7.55 3.31 -19.58
C LEU A 120 -8.98 3.88 -19.52
N ASP A 121 -9.86 3.36 -20.36
CA ASP A 121 -11.24 3.80 -20.57
C ASP A 121 -12.15 2.56 -20.67
N ASN A 122 -12.74 2.17 -19.54
CA ASN A 122 -13.59 1.00 -19.44
C ASN A 122 -14.86 1.11 -20.31
N GLU A 123 -15.35 2.33 -20.57
CA GLU A 123 -16.50 2.53 -21.45
C GLU A 123 -16.18 2.16 -22.91
N LYS A 124 -14.96 2.49 -23.38
CA LYS A 124 -14.48 2.02 -24.70
C LYS A 124 -14.27 0.52 -24.75
N MET A 125 -13.96 -0.10 -23.62
CA MET A 125 -13.92 -1.57 -23.49
C MET A 125 -15.32 -2.19 -23.42
N GLY A 126 -16.38 -1.38 -23.38
CA GLY A 126 -17.77 -1.84 -23.44
C GLY A 126 -18.39 -2.18 -22.09
N TYR A 127 -17.83 -1.72 -20.96
CA TYR A 127 -18.39 -1.99 -19.64
C TYR A 127 -18.33 -0.79 -18.68
N VAL A 128 -19.27 -0.78 -17.73
CA VAL A 128 -19.30 0.14 -16.59
C VAL A 128 -19.73 -0.60 -15.33
N TYR A 129 -19.43 -0.02 -14.18
CA TYR A 129 -19.92 -0.50 -12.90
C TYR A 129 -21.23 0.16 -12.54
N GLN A 130 -22.13 -0.61 -11.90
CA GLN A 130 -23.30 -0.03 -11.26
C GLN A 130 -22.85 0.95 -10.17
N ASP A 131 -23.45 2.15 -10.17
CA ASP A 131 -23.27 3.11 -9.10
C ASP A 131 -23.88 2.59 -7.80
N VAL A 132 -23.04 2.51 -6.76
CA VAL A 132 -23.43 2.09 -5.42
C VAL A 132 -22.75 3.00 -4.40
N ASP A 133 -23.38 3.14 -3.23
CA ASP A 133 -22.85 3.96 -2.15
C ASP A 133 -21.43 3.56 -1.76
N LEU A 134 -20.61 4.57 -1.44
CA LEU A 134 -19.24 4.41 -0.95
C LEU A 134 -19.19 4.78 0.55
N PRO A 135 -19.70 3.93 1.46
CA PRO A 135 -19.80 4.28 2.89
C PRO A 135 -18.43 4.58 3.51
N TRP A 136 -17.37 3.94 3.01
CA TRP A 136 -16.01 4.16 3.48
C TRP A 136 -15.44 5.54 3.11
N LEU A 137 -16.04 6.29 2.17
CA LEU A 137 -15.52 7.61 1.76
C LEU A 137 -15.62 8.65 2.89
N LYS A 138 -16.57 8.47 3.82
CA LYS A 138 -16.76 9.33 4.99
C LYS A 138 -16.12 8.76 6.26
N ASN A 139 -15.45 7.61 6.17
CA ASN A 139 -14.83 6.93 7.31
C ASN A 139 -13.35 7.32 7.44
N ARG A 140 -13.07 8.62 7.52
CA ARG A 140 -11.73 9.11 7.90
C ARG A 140 -11.47 8.69 9.36
N PRO A 141 -10.42 7.92 9.65
CA PRO A 141 -10.13 7.47 11.01
C PRO A 141 -9.88 8.66 11.95
N LEU A 142 -10.40 8.58 13.17
CA LEU A 142 -10.16 9.60 14.19
C LEU A 142 -8.87 9.29 14.95
N ALA A 143 -8.14 10.32 15.32
CA ALA A 143 -7.03 10.18 16.25
C ALA A 143 -7.54 9.68 17.61
N ARG A 144 -6.87 8.67 18.16
CA ARG A 144 -7.13 8.23 19.53
C ARG A 144 -6.61 9.28 20.51
N VAL A 145 -5.40 9.77 20.26
CA VAL A 145 -4.76 10.80 21.08
C VAL A 145 -4.29 11.93 20.18
N LYS A 146 -4.91 13.10 20.32
CA LYS A 146 -4.42 14.35 19.71
C LYS A 146 -3.26 14.91 20.52
N LYS A 147 -2.30 15.53 19.85
CA LYS A 147 -1.06 16.04 20.44
C LYS A 147 -0.32 14.94 21.23
N SER A 148 -0.35 13.73 20.68
CA SER A 148 0.34 12.57 21.25
C SER A 148 1.79 12.92 21.57
N LYS A 149 2.22 12.56 22.78
CA LYS A 149 3.61 12.78 23.22
C LYS A 149 4.51 11.61 22.88
N ALA A 150 4.00 10.57 22.21
CA ALA A 150 4.70 9.34 21.87
C ALA A 150 6.13 9.59 21.35
N ALA A 151 6.32 10.49 20.38
CA ALA A 151 7.63 10.77 19.82
C ALA A 151 8.59 11.47 20.80
N SER A 152 8.06 12.35 21.65
CA SER A 152 8.84 13.13 22.63
C SER A 152 9.21 12.31 23.87
N SER A 153 8.33 11.43 24.32
CA SER A 153 8.49 10.60 25.53
C SER A 153 9.15 9.24 25.23
N SER A 154 9.17 8.82 23.98
CA SER A 154 9.76 7.53 23.59
C SER A 154 11.27 7.49 23.76
N ARG A 155 11.74 6.34 24.24
CA ARG A 155 13.17 5.96 24.30
C ARG A 155 13.62 5.17 23.07
N ALA A 156 12.77 5.09 22.04
CA ALA A 156 13.13 4.40 20.81
C ALA A 156 14.38 5.03 20.18
N PRO A 157 15.28 4.22 19.62
CA PRO A 157 16.44 4.71 18.90
C PRO A 157 16.05 5.46 17.62
N ALA A 158 16.98 6.24 17.09
CA ALA A 158 16.81 6.87 15.77
C ALA A 158 16.84 5.80 14.67
N ALA A 159 16.01 5.96 13.63
CA ALA A 159 15.84 4.98 12.56
C ALA A 159 17.19 4.55 11.93
N GLU A 160 18.08 5.51 11.68
CA GLU A 160 19.40 5.28 11.09
C GLU A 160 20.32 4.34 11.91
N THR A 161 20.02 4.12 13.19
CA THR A 161 20.81 3.24 14.08
C THR A 161 20.25 1.82 14.22
N VAL A 162 19.05 1.57 13.68
CA VAL A 162 18.36 0.27 13.81
C VAL A 162 18.43 -0.55 12.54
N PHE A 163 18.31 0.09 11.37
CA PHE A 163 18.20 -0.63 10.10
C PHE A 163 19.58 -0.98 9.51
N PRO A 164 19.73 -2.12 8.81
CA PRO A 164 18.70 -3.11 8.52
C PRO A 164 18.32 -3.95 9.75
N VAL A 165 17.05 -4.35 9.85
CA VAL A 165 16.54 -5.13 10.99
C VAL A 165 15.59 -6.23 10.54
N LYS A 166 15.66 -7.38 11.20
CA LYS A 166 14.66 -8.45 11.06
C LYS A 166 13.41 -8.08 11.85
N LEU A 167 12.22 -8.28 11.30
CA LEU A 167 10.95 -7.89 11.92
C LEU A 167 10.32 -9.05 12.70
N ASP A 168 11.10 -9.75 13.52
CA ASP A 168 10.66 -10.87 14.37
C ASP A 168 9.87 -10.42 15.61
N LYS A 169 9.84 -9.12 15.89
CA LYS A 169 9.10 -8.46 16.96
C LYS A 169 8.73 -7.04 16.56
N VAL A 170 7.96 -6.36 17.39
CA VAL A 170 7.65 -4.94 17.21
C VAL A 170 8.94 -4.11 17.23
N VAL A 171 9.15 -3.34 16.16
CA VAL A 171 10.27 -2.40 16.04
C VAL A 171 9.72 -0.98 16.13
N LYS A 172 10.22 -0.20 17.10
CA LYS A 172 9.88 1.22 17.26
C LYS A 172 11.11 2.06 16.97
N VAL A 173 10.96 3.10 16.13
CA VAL A 173 12.04 4.01 15.76
C VAL A 173 11.55 5.46 15.71
N LEU A 174 12.44 6.39 16.04
CA LEU A 174 12.21 7.82 15.82
C LEU A 174 12.68 8.20 14.42
N VAL A 175 11.78 8.78 13.63
CA VAL A 175 12.05 9.24 12.26
C VAL A 175 12.00 10.77 12.23
N LYS A 176 13.09 11.40 11.80
CA LYS A 176 13.18 12.86 11.66
C LYS A 176 12.33 13.34 10.49
N ARG A 177 11.64 14.46 10.67
CA ARG A 177 10.84 15.13 9.64
C ARG A 177 11.67 16.24 8.99
N PRO A 178 11.84 16.26 7.65
CA PRO A 178 12.64 17.30 7.01
C PRO A 178 11.97 18.68 6.97
N LYS A 179 10.64 18.75 7.03
CA LYS A 179 9.86 20.01 7.13
C LYS A 179 8.78 19.83 8.21
N LYS A 180 8.45 20.91 8.92
CA LYS A 180 7.36 21.00 9.89
C LYS A 180 6.46 22.20 9.60
N SER A 181 5.28 22.23 10.21
CA SER A 181 4.36 23.39 10.17
C SER A 181 4.07 23.87 8.73
N ARG A 182 3.91 22.92 7.79
CA ARG A 182 3.75 23.22 6.36
C ARG A 182 2.46 23.99 6.13
N SER A 183 2.48 24.99 5.26
CA SER A 183 1.27 25.72 4.91
C SER A 183 0.31 24.85 4.10
N LYS A 184 -0.98 25.19 4.06
CA LYS A 184 -1.97 24.51 3.21
C LYS A 184 -1.51 24.41 1.74
N LYS A 185 -0.91 25.49 1.23
CA LYS A 185 -0.37 25.55 -0.14
C LYS A 185 0.79 24.57 -0.35
N ASP A 186 1.66 24.40 0.64
CA ASP A 186 2.77 23.45 0.55
C ASP A 186 2.26 22.01 0.56
N LYS A 187 1.24 21.71 1.37
CA LYS A 187 0.59 20.39 1.44
C LYS A 187 -0.16 20.03 0.15
N GLU A 188 -0.81 21.00 -0.48
CA GLU A 188 -1.46 20.81 -1.77
C GLU A 188 -0.46 20.53 -2.91
N LYS A 189 0.75 21.10 -2.81
CA LYS A 189 1.83 20.90 -3.78
C LYS A 189 2.59 19.59 -3.56
N GLU A 190 2.96 19.30 -2.32
CA GLU A 190 3.81 18.16 -1.96
C GLU A 190 3.13 17.27 -0.91
N GLU A 191 3.04 15.98 -1.19
CA GLU A 191 2.64 14.98 -0.20
C GLU A 191 3.85 14.62 0.67
N GLU A 192 3.70 14.64 2.00
CA GLU A 192 4.68 14.08 2.92
C GLU A 192 4.42 12.59 3.08
N LEU A 193 5.41 11.78 2.72
CA LEU A 193 5.29 10.33 2.64
C LEU A 193 6.29 9.65 3.56
N LEU A 194 5.83 8.67 4.33
CA LEU A 194 6.68 7.68 4.98
C LEU A 194 7.03 6.60 3.96
N VAL A 195 8.32 6.39 3.73
CA VAL A 195 8.84 5.33 2.86
C VAL A 195 9.51 4.29 3.72
N ILE A 196 9.02 3.06 3.65
CA ILE A 196 9.69 1.88 4.21
C ILE A 196 10.36 1.18 3.03
N GLU A 197 11.69 1.13 3.05
CA GLU A 197 12.48 0.66 1.92
C GLU A 197 13.32 -0.57 2.26
N GLY A 198 13.64 -1.33 1.23
CA GLY A 198 14.40 -2.56 1.37
C GLY A 198 13.66 -3.60 2.21
N ILE A 199 12.34 -3.71 1.98
CA ILE A 199 11.53 -4.79 2.54
C ILE A 199 11.93 -6.05 1.79
N GLU A 200 12.74 -6.89 2.42
CA GLU A 200 13.21 -8.15 1.86
C GLU A 200 12.38 -9.30 2.39
N VAL A 201 11.78 -10.06 1.48
CA VAL A 201 10.88 -11.18 1.77
C VAL A 201 11.10 -12.33 0.78
N ASP A 202 10.63 -13.53 1.13
CA ASP A 202 10.54 -14.68 0.23
C ASP A 202 9.13 -14.76 -0.35
N THR A 203 9.00 -14.72 -1.68
CA THR A 203 7.70 -14.78 -2.38
C THR A 203 6.93 -16.06 -2.14
N ALA A 204 7.55 -17.13 -1.63
CA ALA A 204 6.84 -18.36 -1.27
C ALA A 204 6.11 -18.27 0.09
N LYS A 205 6.21 -17.14 0.80
CA LYS A 205 5.69 -16.99 2.16
C LYS A 205 4.64 -15.89 2.26
N PHE A 206 3.61 -16.17 3.07
CA PHE A 206 2.66 -15.14 3.48
C PHE A 206 3.32 -14.28 4.55
N VAL A 207 3.39 -12.98 4.28
CA VAL A 207 3.99 -12.02 5.19
C VAL A 207 3.07 -10.81 5.34
N LYS A 208 2.99 -10.28 6.56
CA LYS A 208 2.24 -9.06 6.86
C LYS A 208 2.86 -8.32 8.04
N PHE A 209 2.97 -7.00 7.92
CA PHE A 209 3.18 -6.12 9.05
C PHE A 209 2.36 -4.84 8.92
N ASP A 210 1.96 -4.31 10.06
CA ASP A 210 1.20 -3.07 10.19
C ASP A 210 2.14 -1.93 10.62
N VAL A 211 1.79 -0.71 10.24
CA VAL A 211 2.58 0.50 10.51
C VAL A 211 1.74 1.51 11.28
N PHE A 212 2.25 1.94 12.42
CA PHE A 212 1.63 2.98 13.25
C PHE A 212 2.55 4.17 13.40
N VAL A 213 1.95 5.35 13.50
CA VAL A 213 2.63 6.64 13.72
C VAL A 213 2.08 7.26 15.00
N ASN A 214 2.98 7.58 15.94
CA ASN A 214 2.68 8.23 17.22
C ASN A 214 1.61 7.53 18.09
N ASP A 215 1.44 6.21 17.93
CA ASP A 215 0.54 5.40 18.77
C ASP A 215 1.11 5.23 20.18
N GLU A 216 0.32 5.58 21.19
CA GLU A 216 0.70 5.52 22.62
C GLU A 216 0.34 4.18 23.28
N ASP A 217 -0.63 3.45 22.73
CA ASP A 217 -1.44 2.52 23.53
C ASP A 217 -1.01 1.05 23.43
N ASP A 218 0.04 0.73 22.66
CA ASP A 218 0.54 -0.63 22.42
C ASP A 218 -0.56 -1.69 22.12
N LYS A 219 -1.68 -1.23 21.55
CA LYS A 219 -2.82 -2.04 21.09
C LYS A 219 -2.85 -2.06 19.56
N PRO A 220 -2.09 -2.97 18.92
CA PRO A 220 -1.92 -3.01 17.47
C PRO A 220 -3.08 -3.69 16.70
N ASP A 221 -4.12 -4.15 17.39
CA ASP A 221 -5.26 -4.82 16.74
C ASP A 221 -6.41 -3.84 16.41
N GLU A 222 -6.36 -2.62 16.94
CA GLU A 222 -7.34 -1.57 16.69
C GLU A 222 -6.85 -0.70 15.52
N LEU A 223 -7.35 -0.98 14.31
CA LEU A 223 -6.92 -0.33 13.05
C LEU A 223 -7.77 0.88 12.65
N ASP A 224 -8.90 1.11 13.32
CA ASP A 224 -9.86 2.19 13.06
C ASP A 224 -9.46 3.52 13.72
N LYS A 225 -8.16 3.81 13.74
CA LYS A 225 -7.56 4.99 14.37
C LYS A 225 -6.59 5.70 13.43
N ALA A 226 -6.46 7.02 13.55
CA ALA A 226 -5.62 7.80 12.64
C ALA A 226 -4.14 7.41 12.69
N GLU A 227 -3.67 6.94 13.84
CA GLU A 227 -2.31 6.45 14.08
C GLU A 227 -1.95 5.25 13.18
N TYR A 228 -2.94 4.47 12.69
CA TYR A 228 -2.69 3.41 11.72
C TYR A 228 -2.44 4.03 10.33
N ALA A 229 -1.19 3.93 9.87
CA ALA A 229 -0.76 4.48 8.58
C ALA A 229 -1.07 3.52 7.42
N GLY A 230 -1.03 2.21 7.68
CA GLY A 230 -1.29 1.17 6.69
C GLY A 230 -0.46 -0.08 6.95
N CYS A 231 -0.40 -0.98 5.98
CA CYS A 231 0.32 -2.25 6.10
C CYS A 231 1.14 -2.58 4.85
N TYR A 232 2.07 -3.51 5.00
CA TYR A 232 2.55 -4.31 3.90
C TYR A 232 2.00 -5.72 4.07
N SER A 233 1.47 -6.29 3.00
CA SER A 233 1.21 -7.72 2.95
C SER A 233 1.50 -8.27 1.58
N GLN A 234 1.76 -9.57 1.53
CA GLN A 234 2.02 -10.32 0.31
C GLN A 234 1.52 -11.74 0.51
N VAL A 235 0.77 -12.25 -0.46
CA VAL A 235 0.41 -13.67 -0.52
C VAL A 235 1.45 -14.48 -1.28
N PRO A 236 1.63 -15.77 -0.94
CA PRO A 236 2.59 -16.63 -1.62
C PRO A 236 2.38 -16.71 -3.14
N HIS A 237 3.49 -16.85 -3.84
CA HIS A 237 3.59 -17.41 -5.19
C HIS A 237 4.14 -18.83 -5.12
N LYS A 238 3.95 -19.62 -6.19
CA LYS A 238 4.47 -20.99 -6.28
C LYS A 238 6.00 -21.09 -6.14
N ASN A 239 6.72 -20.12 -6.69
CA ASN A 239 8.18 -20.14 -6.70
C ASN A 239 8.75 -19.25 -5.61
N SER A 240 9.74 -19.76 -4.88
CA SER A 240 10.52 -18.98 -3.91
C SER A 240 11.50 -18.09 -4.66
N THR A 241 11.33 -16.79 -4.50
CA THR A 241 12.23 -15.74 -4.98
C THR A 241 12.40 -14.75 -3.85
N LYS A 242 13.64 -14.39 -3.53
CA LYS A 242 13.89 -13.28 -2.61
C LYS A 242 13.73 -11.99 -3.37
N VAL A 243 12.80 -11.16 -2.92
CA VAL A 243 12.50 -9.87 -3.52
C VAL A 243 12.77 -8.76 -2.53
N LYS A 244 13.05 -7.57 -3.06
CA LYS A 244 13.35 -6.39 -2.26
C LYS A 244 12.46 -5.25 -2.74
N THR A 245 11.52 -4.87 -1.89
CA THR A 245 10.47 -3.92 -2.24
C THR A 245 10.47 -2.69 -1.33
N LYS A 246 9.51 -1.80 -1.56
CA LYS A 246 9.24 -0.61 -0.73
C LYS A 246 7.74 -0.33 -0.69
N ILE A 247 7.29 0.32 0.37
CA ILE A 247 5.94 0.91 0.44
C ILE A 247 5.99 2.39 0.77
N ARG A 248 4.94 3.11 0.38
CA ARG A 248 4.74 4.54 0.61
C ARG A 248 3.42 4.76 1.36
N LEU A 249 3.46 5.54 2.43
CA LEU A 249 2.31 5.83 3.30
C LEU A 249 2.15 7.35 3.43
N GLY A 250 0.95 7.85 3.22
CA GLY A 250 0.59 9.27 3.34
C GLY A 250 0.65 9.74 4.79
N LEU A 251 1.40 10.82 5.03
CA LEU A 251 1.52 11.42 6.36
C LEU A 251 0.80 12.75 6.47
N THR A 252 0.56 13.50 5.38
CA THR A 252 0.03 14.86 5.48
C THR A 252 -1.28 14.92 6.27
N GLU A 253 -2.25 14.09 5.87
CA GLU A 253 -3.53 14.00 6.57
C GLU A 253 -3.39 13.39 7.98
N LEU A 254 -2.54 12.37 8.13
CA LEU A 254 -2.33 11.68 9.39
C LEU A 254 -1.77 12.63 10.45
N LEU A 255 -0.79 13.46 10.10
CA LEU A 255 -0.18 14.41 11.04
C LEU A 255 -1.14 15.54 11.43
N GLU A 256 -2.05 15.94 10.52
CA GLU A 256 -3.17 16.84 10.84
C GLU A 256 -4.15 16.19 11.83
N ASP A 257 -4.53 14.93 11.60
CA ASP A 257 -5.46 14.20 12.47
C ASP A 257 -4.93 14.09 13.90
N LEU A 258 -3.63 13.81 14.02
CA LEU A 258 -2.92 13.66 15.29
C LEU A 258 -2.56 15.01 15.94
N ASP A 259 -2.67 16.14 15.24
CA ASP A 259 -2.29 17.49 15.73
C ASP A 259 -0.81 17.56 16.18
N VAL A 260 0.09 17.05 15.34
CA VAL A 260 1.55 16.95 15.61
C VAL A 260 2.41 17.51 14.46
N GLU A 261 1.84 18.42 13.66
CA GLU A 261 2.51 18.96 12.48
C GLU A 261 3.77 19.79 12.77
N ASP A 262 3.90 20.25 14.01
CA ASP A 262 5.03 21.05 14.50
C ASP A 262 6.18 20.19 15.06
N ASP A 263 5.99 18.88 15.19
CA ASP A 263 6.99 17.97 15.75
C ASP A 263 8.16 17.74 14.77
N ASP A 264 9.39 17.78 15.27
CA ASP A 264 10.60 17.54 14.47
C ASP A 264 10.82 16.06 14.13
N LYS A 265 10.14 15.15 14.84
CA LYS A 265 10.26 13.70 14.69
C LYS A 265 8.93 13.02 15.02
N ILE A 266 8.73 11.86 14.43
CA ILE A 266 7.60 10.98 14.75
C ILE A 266 8.11 9.62 15.24
N LEU A 267 7.33 8.96 16.09
CA LEU A 267 7.53 7.58 16.46
C LEU A 267 6.84 6.69 15.42
N VAL A 268 7.61 5.84 14.75
CA VAL A 268 7.08 4.82 13.84
C VAL A 268 7.21 3.46 14.50
N SER A 269 6.11 2.73 14.54
CA SER A 269 6.04 1.35 15.04
C SER A 269 5.74 0.40 13.88
N LEU A 270 6.65 -0.54 13.62
CA LEU A 270 6.43 -1.66 12.71
C LEU A 270 6.00 -2.88 13.53
N VAL A 271 4.82 -3.41 13.24
CA VAL A 271 4.23 -4.51 14.00
C VAL A 271 4.08 -5.74 13.10
N PRO A 272 4.90 -6.79 13.25
CA PRO A 272 4.70 -8.02 12.49
C PRO A 272 3.36 -8.66 12.85
N LYS A 273 2.60 -9.10 11.85
CA LYS A 273 1.32 -9.81 12.01
C LYS A 273 1.39 -11.25 11.49
N ALA A 274 2.18 -11.49 10.43
CA ALA A 274 2.43 -12.82 9.89
C ALA A 274 3.82 -12.88 9.24
N GLY A 275 4.54 -13.99 9.43
CA GLY A 275 5.84 -14.23 8.82
C GLY A 275 6.90 -13.17 9.17
N GLY A 276 6.85 -12.58 10.36
CA GLY A 276 7.77 -11.52 10.76
C GLY A 276 9.24 -11.96 10.73
N GLU A 277 9.50 -13.22 11.05
CA GLU A 277 10.82 -13.83 10.93
C GLU A 277 11.34 -13.96 9.49
N ASP A 278 10.49 -13.71 8.50
CA ASP A 278 10.79 -13.76 7.07
C ASP A 278 10.83 -12.37 6.43
N ILE A 279 10.76 -11.32 7.24
CA ILE A 279 10.80 -9.92 6.81
C ILE A 279 12.07 -9.28 7.35
N THR A 280 12.88 -8.71 6.45
CA THR A 280 13.93 -7.76 6.82
C THR A 280 13.59 -6.40 6.27
N ILE A 281 13.79 -5.34 7.06
CA ILE A 281 13.55 -3.96 6.66
C ILE A 281 14.89 -3.25 6.52
N GLY A 282 15.16 -2.70 5.34
CA GLY A 282 16.42 -2.03 5.01
C GLY A 282 16.51 -0.58 5.51
N GLY A 283 15.38 0.12 5.64
CA GLY A 283 15.36 1.50 6.12
C GLY A 283 13.97 2.12 6.15
N ILE A 284 13.87 3.27 6.85
CA ILE A 284 12.68 4.12 6.87
C ILE A 284 13.12 5.57 6.71
N LYS A 285 12.39 6.34 5.88
CA LYS A 285 12.59 7.78 5.71
C LYS A 285 11.30 8.52 5.39
N ILE A 286 11.34 9.84 5.51
CA ILE A 286 10.26 10.73 5.07
C ILE A 286 10.72 11.50 3.84
N ILE A 287 9.88 11.52 2.79
CA ILE A 287 10.11 12.27 1.55
C ILE A 287 8.95 13.22 1.26
N TYR A 288 9.18 14.16 0.35
CA TYR A 288 8.14 15.04 -0.19
C TYR A 288 7.99 14.77 -1.68
N ALA A 289 6.82 14.30 -2.10
CA ALA A 289 6.53 14.02 -3.50
C ALA A 289 5.64 15.13 -4.08
N SER A 290 6.05 15.70 -5.21
CA SER A 290 5.23 16.61 -6.03
C SER A 290 4.22 15.87 -6.90
#